data_AF-A0A0K9XDP7-F1
#
_entry.id   AF-A0A0K9XDP7-F1
#
_cell.length_a   1.000
_cell.length_b   1.000
_cell.length_c   1.000
_cell.angle_alpha   90.00
_cell.angle_beta   90.00
_cell.angle_gamma   90.00
#
_symmetry.space_group_name_H-M   'P 1'
#
loop_
_entity.id
_entity.type
_entity.pdbx_description
1 polymer ?
#
loop_
_entity_poly.entity_id
_entity_poly.type
_entity_poly.pdbx_seq_one_letter_code
_entity_poly.pdbx_strand_id
1 'polypeptide(L)'
;MHIDPLMTGDTLPLDLVTIRATVRRALHERPSLPPAQEVREITDALRGHLELMRQEGTTRRDLLGRRTEAWHRWNCVLDRARTELEGDPGSGLCSAVAYMQGLGRTCRYLADCLDEW
;
A
#
# COMPACT_ATOMS: atom_id res chain seq x y z
N MET A 1 -11.23 32.36 28.06
CA MET A 1 -10.63 32.07 26.76
C MET A 1 -10.06 30.67 26.84
N HIS A 2 -10.88 29.69 26.45
CA HIS A 2 -10.53 28.28 26.39
C HIS A 2 -9.81 28.08 25.05
N ILE A 3 -8.58 27.58 25.06
CA ILE A 3 -7.87 27.21 23.85
C ILE A 3 -8.14 25.73 23.66
N ASP A 4 -9.00 25.41 22.71
CA ASP A 4 -9.20 24.06 22.22
C ASP A 4 -7.85 23.49 21.75
N PRO A 5 -7.37 22.36 22.31
CA PRO A 5 -6.25 21.67 21.71
C PRO A 5 -6.78 21.09 20.39
N LEU A 6 -6.32 21.65 19.26
CA LEU A 6 -6.40 20.98 17.98
C LEU A 6 -5.89 19.55 18.18
N MET A 7 -6.81 18.60 18.07
CA MET A 7 -6.54 17.19 17.88
C MET A 7 -5.80 17.05 16.55
N THR A 8 -4.50 17.33 16.58
CA THR A 8 -3.57 16.85 15.56
C THR A 8 -3.64 15.34 15.70
N GLY A 9 -4.43 14.71 14.82
CA GLY A 9 -4.55 13.26 14.78
C GLY A 9 -3.15 12.67 14.83
N ASP A 10 -2.95 11.74 15.76
CA ASP A 10 -1.71 11.02 15.99
C ASP A 10 -1.46 10.08 14.80
N THR A 11 -1.22 10.65 13.61
CA THR A 11 -0.72 9.89 12.46
C THR A 11 0.75 9.67 12.72
N LEU A 12 1.05 8.60 13.45
CA LEU A 12 2.39 8.03 13.50
C LEU A 12 2.97 8.01 12.07
N PRO A 13 4.21 8.46 11.87
CA PRO A 13 4.82 8.47 10.56
C PRO A 13 4.75 7.06 9.98
N LEU A 14 4.29 6.96 8.74
CA LEU A 14 4.12 5.69 8.05
C LEU A 14 5.44 4.91 8.07
N ASP A 15 5.41 3.69 8.61
CA ASP A 15 6.61 2.85 8.72
C ASP A 15 6.98 2.21 7.37
N LEU A 16 7.61 3.03 6.51
CA LEU A 16 8.10 2.60 5.21
C LEU A 16 9.15 1.48 5.32
N VAL A 17 9.86 1.35 6.44
CA VAL A 17 10.85 0.29 6.64
C VAL A 17 10.16 -1.06 6.74
N THR A 18 9.13 -1.17 7.58
CA THR A 18 8.32 -2.39 7.71
C THR A 18 7.60 -2.71 6.40
N ILE A 19 7.03 -1.71 5.73
CA ILE A 19 6.37 -1.90 4.42
C ILE A 19 7.36 -2.47 3.40
N ARG A 20 8.55 -1.87 3.26
CA ARG A 20 9.60 -2.36 2.34
C ARG A 20 10.11 -3.76 2.73
N ALA A 21 10.10 -4.12 4.02
CA ALA A 21 10.43 -5.48 4.45
C ALA A 21 9.35 -6.49 4.02
N THR A 22 8.06 -6.17 4.21
CA THR A 22 6.94 -7.02 3.78
C THR A 22 6.93 -7.19 2.25
N VAL A 23 7.16 -6.11 1.50
CA VAL A 23 7.30 -6.15 0.03
C VAL A 23 8.44 -7.08 -0.40
N ARG A 24 9.61 -6.99 0.25
CA ARG A 24 10.75 -7.88 -0.04
C ARG A 24 10.40 -9.34 0.18
N ARG A 25 9.65 -9.67 1.25
CA ARG A 25 9.19 -11.04 1.51
C ARG A 25 8.23 -11.54 0.42
N ALA A 26 7.31 -10.70 -0.03
CA ALA A 26 6.32 -11.02 -1.06
C ALA A 26 6.93 -11.22 -2.45
N LEU A 27 7.96 -10.43 -2.79
CA LEU A 27 8.62 -10.44 -4.10
C LEU A 27 9.90 -11.27 -4.12
N HIS A 28 10.22 -11.98 -3.03
CA HIS A 28 11.41 -12.82 -2.96
C HIS A 28 11.29 -13.97 -3.96
N GLU A 29 12.28 -14.08 -4.86
CA GLU A 29 12.37 -15.20 -5.79
C GLU A 29 12.69 -16.49 -5.02
N ARG A 30 11.87 -17.52 -5.24
CA ARG A 30 12.00 -18.82 -4.57
C ARG A 30 11.87 -19.95 -5.60
N PRO A 31 12.58 -21.07 -5.41
CA PRO A 31 12.49 -22.23 -6.30
C PRO A 31 11.15 -22.97 -6.22
N SER A 32 10.36 -22.74 -5.17
CA SER A 32 9.03 -23.32 -4.95
C SER A 32 8.05 -22.29 -4.42
N LEU A 33 6.75 -22.58 -4.55
CA LEU A 33 5.70 -21.72 -4.00
C LEU A 33 5.77 -21.72 -2.47
N PRO A 34 5.60 -20.55 -1.83
CA PRO A 34 5.48 -20.47 -0.38
C PRO A 34 4.25 -21.25 0.12
N PRO A 35 4.28 -21.76 1.37
CA PRO A 35 3.12 -22.41 1.98
C PRO A 35 1.91 -21.48 2.01
N ALA A 36 0.71 -22.04 1.87
CA ALA A 36 -0.54 -21.25 1.83
C ALA A 36 -0.73 -20.34 3.06
N GLN A 37 -0.25 -20.76 4.22
CA GLN A 37 -0.30 -19.95 5.44
C GLN A 37 0.60 -18.70 5.34
N GLU A 38 1.82 -18.85 4.84
CA GLU A 38 2.73 -17.73 4.64
C GLU A 38 2.17 -16.73 3.60
N VAL A 39 1.55 -17.24 2.53
CA VAL A 39 0.89 -16.39 1.52
C VAL A 39 -0.24 -15.56 2.13
N ARG A 40 -1.06 -16.15 3.01
CA ARG A 40 -2.13 -15.41 3.69
C ARG A 40 -1.56 -14.32 4.59
N GLU A 41 -0.60 -14.66 5.44
CA GLU A 41 0.02 -13.70 6.37
C GLU A 41 0.66 -12.51 5.66
N ILE A 42 1.39 -12.77 4.56
CA ILE A 42 2.00 -11.69 3.77
C ILE A 42 0.92 -10.88 3.05
N THR A 43 -0.10 -11.53 2.49
CA THR A 43 -1.22 -10.85 1.83
C THR A 43 -1.95 -9.90 2.79
N ASP A 44 -2.28 -10.36 4.00
CA ASP A 44 -2.99 -9.57 5.01
C ASP A 44 -2.15 -8.36 5.44
N ALA A 45 -0.86 -8.56 5.68
CA ALA A 45 0.07 -7.48 6.00
C ALA A 45 0.16 -6.45 4.86
N LEU A 46 0.29 -6.90 3.61
CA LEU A 46 0.33 -6.01 2.44
C LEU A 46 -0.97 -5.22 2.27
N ARG A 47 -2.14 -5.84 2.48
CA ARG A 47 -3.43 -5.13 2.41
C ARG A 47 -3.52 -4.04 3.48
N GLY A 48 -3.10 -4.33 4.71
CA GLY A 48 -3.04 -3.34 5.79
C GLY A 48 -2.11 -2.17 5.47
N HIS A 49 -0.90 -2.47 4.97
CA HIS A 49 0.06 -1.46 4.54
C HIS A 49 -0.47 -0.60 3.37
N LEU A 50 -1.11 -1.24 2.39
CA LEU A 50 -1.66 -0.55 1.22
C LEU A 50 -2.79 0.40 1.60
N GLU A 51 -3.66 0.02 2.53
CA GLU A 51 -4.74 0.89 3.01
C GLU A 51 -4.18 2.12 3.75
N LEU A 52 -3.19 1.95 4.63
CA LEU A 52 -2.53 3.08 5.31
C LEU A 52 -1.85 4.03 4.31
N MET A 53 -1.10 3.48 3.35
CA MET A 53 -0.46 4.27 2.31
C MET A 53 -1.46 4.99 1.40
N ARG A 54 -2.61 4.37 1.11
CA ARG A 54 -3.69 4.97 0.31
C ARG A 54 -4.31 6.17 1.02
N GLN A 55 -4.51 6.08 2.33
CA GLN A 55 -5.01 7.19 3.14
C GLN A 55 -4.01 8.35 3.14
N GLU A 56 -2.74 8.08 3.40
CA GLU A 56 -1.68 9.10 3.36
C GLU A 56 -1.57 9.74 1.96
N GLY A 57 -1.53 8.94 0.90
CA GLY A 57 -1.48 9.44 -0.48
C GLY A 57 -2.71 10.27 -0.87
N THR A 58 -3.88 9.97 -0.30
CA THR A 58 -5.10 10.77 -0.49
C THR A 58 -4.93 12.16 0.13
N THR A 59 -4.43 12.24 1.37
CA THR A 59 -4.13 13.51 2.04
C THR A 59 -3.15 14.35 1.22
N ARG A 60 -2.06 13.73 0.72
CA ARG A 60 -1.06 14.42 -0.10
C ARG A 60 -1.63 14.93 -1.42
N ARG A 61 -2.43 14.11 -2.10
CA ARG A 61 -3.12 14.50 -3.34
C ARG A 61 -4.03 15.71 -3.11
N ASP A 62 -4.76 15.75 -2.00
CA ASP A 62 -5.73 16.81 -1.71
C ASP A 62 -5.07 18.17 -1.42
N LEU A 63 -3.79 18.17 -1.09
CA LEU A 63 -2.96 19.37 -0.97
C LEU A 63 -2.45 19.90 -2.33
N LEU A 64 -2.57 19.12 -3.40
CA LEU A 64 -2.14 19.53 -4.73
C LEU A 64 -3.20 20.35 -5.46
N GLY A 65 -2.73 21.28 -6.30
CA GLY A 65 -3.59 21.94 -7.27
C GLY A 65 -4.26 20.92 -8.19
N ARG A 66 -5.60 20.97 -8.29
CA ARG A 66 -6.36 20.10 -9.19
C ARG A 66 -5.89 20.30 -10.64
N ARG A 67 -5.93 19.23 -11.44
CA ARG A 67 -5.50 19.20 -12.85
C ARG A 67 -4.00 19.43 -13.09
N THR A 68 -3.19 19.42 -12.05
CA THR A 68 -1.72 19.32 -12.20
C THR A 68 -1.31 17.89 -12.56
N GLU A 69 -0.16 17.73 -13.21
CA GLU A 69 0.40 16.41 -13.51
C GLU A 69 0.58 15.57 -12.23
N ALA A 70 1.08 16.18 -11.16
CA ALA A 70 1.22 15.53 -9.86
C ALA A 70 -0.13 15.02 -9.32
N TRP A 71 -1.21 15.82 -9.43
CA TRP A 71 -2.55 15.39 -9.02
C TRP A 71 -3.05 14.21 -9.85
N HIS A 72 -2.81 14.21 -11.17
CA HIS A 72 -3.18 13.08 -12.04
C HIS A 72 -2.37 11.82 -11.72
N ARG A 73 -1.06 11.95 -11.48
CA ARG A 73 -0.19 10.84 -11.05
C ARG A 73 -0.72 10.21 -9.76
N TRP A 74 -1.00 11.01 -8.73
CA TRP A 74 -1.53 10.51 -7.46
C TRP A 74 -2.89 9.82 -7.62
N ASN A 75 -3.80 10.35 -8.44
CA ASN A 75 -5.07 9.64 -8.69
C ASN A 75 -4.85 8.28 -9.36
N CYS A 76 -3.95 8.18 -10.33
CA CYS A 76 -3.65 6.91 -10.98
C CYS A 76 -3.09 5.89 -9.97
N VAL A 77 -2.16 6.32 -9.10
CA VAL A 77 -1.58 5.44 -8.07
C VAL A 77 -2.64 4.98 -7.08
N LEU A 78 -3.49 5.89 -6.59
CA LEU A 78 -4.54 5.59 -5.61
C LEU A 78 -5.64 4.71 -6.20
N ASP A 79 -5.99 4.88 -7.48
CA ASP A 79 -6.97 4.05 -8.17
C ASP A 79 -6.47 2.61 -8.36
N ARG A 80 -5.18 2.46 -8.69
CA ARG A 80 -4.52 1.15 -8.72
C ARG A 80 -4.53 0.48 -7.34
N ALA A 81 -4.17 1.23 -6.29
CA ALA A 81 -4.21 0.72 -4.91
C ALA A 81 -5.60 0.23 -4.51
N ARG A 82 -6.64 1.00 -4.87
CA ARG A 82 -8.04 0.60 -4.65
C ARG A 82 -8.39 -0.69 -5.40
N THR A 83 -8.07 -0.76 -6.68
CA THR A 83 -8.36 -1.94 -7.51
C THR A 83 -7.74 -3.21 -6.94
N GLU A 84 -6.51 -3.15 -6.44
CA GLU A 84 -5.84 -4.30 -5.81
C GLU A 84 -6.47 -4.70 -4.47
N LEU A 85 -6.95 -3.73 -3.67
CA LEU A 85 -7.64 -3.99 -2.41
C LEU A 85 -9.03 -4.62 -2.61
N GLU A 86 -9.71 -4.28 -3.70
CA GLU A 86 -11.00 -4.86 -4.10
C GLU A 86 -10.85 -6.24 -4.75
N GLY A 87 -9.64 -6.59 -5.20
CA GLY A 87 -9.32 -7.89 -5.79
C GLY A 87 -9.38 -9.05 -4.79
N ASP A 88 -9.60 -10.26 -5.33
CA ASP A 88 -9.65 -11.52 -4.58
C ASP A 88 -8.46 -12.43 -4.93
N PRO A 89 -7.84 -13.13 -3.96
CA PRO A 89 -6.72 -14.05 -4.22
C PRO A 89 -7.06 -15.28 -5.07
N GLY A 90 -8.34 -15.54 -5.33
CA GLY A 90 -8.81 -16.75 -5.99
C GLY A 90 -8.69 -17.99 -5.11
N SER A 91 -9.12 -19.14 -5.62
CA SER A 91 -9.22 -20.40 -4.86
C SER A 91 -7.94 -21.25 -4.84
N GLY A 92 -6.93 -20.92 -5.65
CA GLY A 92 -5.71 -21.72 -5.81
C GLY A 92 -4.47 -21.09 -5.18
N LEU A 93 -3.50 -21.91 -4.77
CA LEU A 93 -2.23 -21.39 -4.22
C LEU A 93 -1.47 -20.53 -5.24
N CYS A 94 -1.46 -20.92 -6.52
CA CYS A 94 -0.82 -20.13 -7.58
C CYS A 94 -1.48 -18.76 -7.76
N SER A 95 -2.82 -18.69 -7.75
CA SER A 95 -3.53 -17.41 -7.85
C SER A 95 -3.30 -16.55 -6.63
N ALA A 96 -3.29 -17.13 -5.43
CA ALA A 96 -3.02 -16.43 -4.19
C ALA A 96 -1.59 -15.84 -4.17
N VAL A 97 -0.60 -16.57 -4.67
CA VAL A 97 0.77 -16.06 -4.81
C VAL A 97 0.85 -14.92 -5.83
N ALA A 98 0.18 -15.05 -6.98
CA ALA A 98 0.14 -13.99 -7.98
C ALA A 98 -0.51 -12.71 -7.41
N TYR A 99 -1.61 -12.85 -6.66
CA TYR A 99 -2.28 -11.76 -5.97
C TYR A 99 -1.39 -11.09 -4.92
N MET A 100 -0.76 -11.89 -4.04
CA MET A 100 0.22 -11.41 -3.06
C MET A 100 1.35 -10.61 -3.72
N GLN A 101 1.88 -11.07 -4.85
CA GLN A 101 2.90 -10.33 -5.60
C GLN A 101 2.35 -9.06 -6.26
N GLY A 102 1.11 -9.07 -6.74
CA GLY A 102 0.41 -7.88 -7.25
C GLY A 102 0.33 -6.78 -6.19
N LEU A 103 -0.17 -7.13 -5.01
CA LEU A 103 -0.16 -6.27 -3.83
C LEU A 103 1.26 -5.79 -3.48
N GLY A 104 2.25 -6.68 -3.51
CA GLY A 104 3.65 -6.33 -3.23
C GLY A 104 4.22 -5.30 -4.19
N ARG A 105 3.95 -5.43 -5.50
CA ARG A 105 4.38 -4.47 -6.53
C ARG A 105 3.68 -3.11 -6.36
N THR A 106 2.39 -3.12 -6.06
CA THR A 106 1.62 -1.88 -5.84
C THR A 106 2.06 -1.18 -4.55
N CYS A 107 2.32 -1.91 -3.47
CA CYS A 107 2.91 -1.39 -2.24
C CYS A 107 4.28 -0.76 -2.49
N ARG A 108 5.16 -1.43 -3.26
CA ARG A 108 6.48 -0.88 -3.61
C ARG A 108 6.35 0.46 -4.32
N TYR A 109 5.52 0.50 -5.36
CA TYR A 109 5.34 1.70 -6.18
C TYR A 109 4.77 2.88 -5.38
N LEU A 110 3.78 2.62 -4.52
CA LEU A 110 3.17 3.64 -3.67
C LEU A 110 4.15 4.12 -2.58
N ALA A 111 4.93 3.21 -1.98
CA ALA A 111 5.97 3.57 -1.03
C ALA A 111 7.05 4.46 -1.68
N ASP A 112 7.48 4.16 -2.90
CA ASP A 112 8.44 5.00 -3.63
C ASP A 112 7.84 6.39 -3.92
N CYS A 113 6.57 6.49 -4.33
CA CYS A 113 5.90 7.78 -4.51
C CYS A 113 5.76 8.59 -3.20
N LEU A 114 5.66 7.91 -2.06
CA LEU A 114 5.59 8.56 -0.75
C LEU A 114 6.96 9.01 -0.23
N ASP A 115 8.04 8.41 -0.70
CA ASP A 115 9.42 8.75 -0.34
C ASP A 115 9.95 9.93 -1.17
N GLU A 116 9.46 10.08 -2.41
CA GLU A 116 9.83 11.16 -3.35
C GLU A 116 9.16 12.51 -3.07
N TRP A 117 8.25 12.59 -2.08
CA TRP A 117 7.38 13.76 -1.86
C TRP A 117 8.02 14.85 -1.02
#